data_AF-Q9SXI6-F1
#
_entry.id   AF-Q9SXI6-F1
#
_cell.length_a   1.000
_cell.length_b   1.000
_cell.length_c   1.000
_cell.angle_alpha   90.00
_cell.angle_beta   90.00
_cell.angle_gamma   90.00
#
_symmetry.space_group_name_H-M   'P 1'
#
loop_
_entity.id
_entity.type
_entity.pdbx_description
1 polymer ?
#
loop_
_entity_poly.entity_id
_entity_poly.type
_entity_poly.pdbx_seq_one_letter_code
_entity_poly.pdbx_strand_id
1 'polypeptide(L)'
;FRGRGGGVTLAPTRTELCPLDVVQANQELDNGLPLTFTPVDPKKGVIRESTDLNIIFSASSICIQSNVWMIEEYDGSLIVSAHGVQGNPGQETLSNWFKIEKFDDDYKIVFCPAVCDVCRPLCGDIGVEIDENGRR
;
A
#
# COMPACT_ATOMS: atom_id res chain seq x y z
N PHE A 1 12.78 5.36 18.23
CA PHE A 1 12.12 6.62 18.61
C PHE A 1 10.66 6.57 18.17
N ARG A 2 9.70 6.95 19.01
CA ARG A 2 8.27 7.09 18.67
C ARG A 2 7.90 8.56 18.47
N GLY A 3 6.64 8.86 18.12
CA GLY A 3 6.15 10.24 17.96
C GLY A 3 6.35 10.87 16.58
N ARG A 4 6.46 10.07 15.52
CA ARG A 4 6.59 10.55 14.12
C ARG A 4 5.32 10.40 13.28
N GLY A 5 4.24 9.88 13.86
CA GLY A 5 2.98 9.55 13.20
C GLY A 5 2.31 8.38 13.92
N GLY A 6 1.07 8.10 13.55
CA GLY A 6 0.26 6.96 13.98
C GLY A 6 0.29 5.82 12.97
N GLY A 7 -0.83 5.10 12.87
CA GLY A 7 -1.04 4.02 11.92
C GLY A 7 -1.31 4.50 10.49
N VAL A 8 -1.62 3.56 9.61
CA VAL A 8 -1.84 3.83 8.18
C VAL A 8 -3.34 4.03 7.91
N THR A 9 -3.68 5.03 7.13
CA THR A 9 -5.07 5.43 6.82
C THR A 9 -5.20 5.90 5.37
N LEU A 10 -6.39 6.38 5.00
CA LEU A 10 -6.71 6.92 3.69
C LEU A 10 -7.00 8.42 3.76
N ALA A 11 -6.49 9.19 2.80
CA ALA A 11 -6.78 10.61 2.69
C ALA A 11 -6.85 11.09 1.22
N PRO A 12 -7.66 12.11 0.93
CA PRO A 12 -7.61 12.81 -0.36
C PRO A 12 -6.41 13.76 -0.32
N THR A 13 -5.29 13.34 -0.91
CA THR A 13 -4.07 14.17 -1.03
C THR A 13 -3.93 14.83 -2.39
N ARG A 14 -4.86 14.56 -3.31
CA ARG A 14 -4.94 15.12 -4.65
C ARG A 14 -5.89 16.31 -4.71
N THR A 15 -5.95 16.95 -5.88
CA THR A 15 -6.96 17.98 -6.18
C THR A 15 -8.37 17.39 -6.16
N GLU A 16 -8.54 16.18 -6.70
CA GLU A 16 -9.79 15.43 -6.63
C GLU A 16 -9.94 14.69 -5.29
N LEU A 17 -11.19 14.46 -4.87
CA LEU A 17 -11.48 13.68 -3.65
C LEU A 17 -11.20 12.18 -3.80
N CYS A 18 -11.15 11.67 -5.04
CA CYS A 18 -10.94 10.27 -5.35
C CYS A 18 -9.99 10.12 -6.54
N PRO A 19 -9.16 9.06 -6.58
CA PRO A 19 -9.01 8.02 -5.55
C PRO A 19 -8.35 8.55 -4.26
N LEU A 20 -8.48 7.80 -3.16
CA LEU A 20 -7.78 8.12 -1.92
C LEU A 20 -6.36 7.55 -1.97
N ASP A 21 -5.46 8.24 -1.28
CA ASP A 21 -4.08 7.83 -1.14
C ASP A 21 -3.81 7.25 0.25
N VAL A 22 -2.81 6.37 0.32
CA VAL A 22 -2.38 5.71 1.54
C VAL A 22 -1.42 6.64 2.26
N VAL A 23 -1.80 7.02 3.49
CA VAL A 23 -1.05 7.99 4.29
C VAL A 23 -0.82 7.48 5.70
N GLN A 24 0.18 8.01 6.38
CA GLN A 24 0.36 7.83 7.82
C GLN A 24 -0.45 8.88 8.59
N ALA A 25 -1.22 8.43 9.58
CA ALA A 25 -1.94 9.32 10.47
C ALA A 25 -0.97 10.27 11.20
N ASN A 26 -1.34 11.54 11.36
CA ASN A 26 -0.46 12.52 12.00
C ASN A 26 -0.35 12.34 13.53
N GLN A 27 -1.41 11.83 14.16
CA GLN A 27 -1.45 11.65 15.61
C GLN A 27 -0.95 10.25 15.99
N GLU A 28 0.03 10.18 16.89
CA GLU A 28 0.59 8.90 17.36
C GLU A 28 -0.46 7.97 18.00
N LEU A 29 -1.52 8.54 18.58
CA LEU A 29 -2.60 7.78 19.21
C LEU A 29 -3.63 7.23 18.22
N ASP A 30 -3.58 7.67 16.96
CA ASP A 30 -4.45 7.19 15.90
C ASP A 30 -3.85 5.90 15.31
N ASN A 31 -4.58 4.79 15.45
CA ASN A 31 -4.15 3.49 14.91
C ASN A 31 -4.40 3.35 13.40
N GLY A 32 -5.01 4.36 12.76
CA GLY A 32 -5.37 4.32 11.35
C GLY A 32 -6.58 3.42 11.08
N LEU A 33 -6.69 2.94 9.84
CA LEU A 33 -7.80 2.10 9.40
C LEU A 33 -7.41 0.61 9.40
N PRO A 34 -8.34 -0.29 9.75
CA PRO A 34 -8.09 -1.72 9.67
C PRO A 34 -7.91 -2.16 8.22
N LEU A 35 -6.97 -3.07 7.99
CA LEU A 35 -6.67 -3.64 6.68
C LEU A 35 -6.46 -5.15 6.75
N THR A 36 -6.47 -5.78 5.58
CA THR A 36 -6.25 -7.21 5.41
C THR A 36 -5.16 -7.45 4.37
N PHE A 37 -4.48 -8.59 4.51
CA PHE A 37 -3.52 -9.10 3.54
C PHE A 37 -4.12 -10.32 2.84
N THR A 38 -4.09 -10.33 1.52
CA THR A 38 -4.45 -11.51 0.72
C THR A 38 -3.21 -11.97 -0.05
N PRO A 39 -2.67 -13.17 0.22
CA PRO A 39 -1.52 -13.67 -0.53
C PRO A 39 -1.89 -14.02 -1.96
N VAL A 40 -0.88 -13.98 -2.85
CA VAL A 40 -1.00 -14.32 -4.28
C VAL A 40 -1.66 -15.68 -4.52
N ASP A 41 -1.43 -16.66 -3.64
CA ASP A 41 -2.23 -17.88 -3.56
C ASP A 41 -3.29 -17.73 -2.46
N PRO A 42 -4.56 -17.41 -2.81
CA PRO A 42 -5.62 -17.15 -1.84
C PRO A 42 -6.01 -18.38 -1.00
N LYS A 43 -5.50 -19.58 -1.34
CA LYS A 43 -5.70 -20.79 -0.54
C LYS A 43 -4.78 -20.83 0.68
N LYS A 44 -3.76 -19.98 0.74
CA LYS A 44 -2.84 -19.88 1.88
C LYS A 44 -3.40 -18.90 2.92
N GLY A 45 -3.71 -19.39 4.12
CA GLY A 45 -4.21 -18.55 5.21
C GLY A 45 -3.13 -17.87 6.05
N VAL A 46 -1.86 -18.26 5.92
CA VAL A 46 -0.74 -17.66 6.66
C VAL A 46 -0.05 -16.64 5.79
N ILE A 47 0.06 -15.41 6.28
CA ILE A 47 0.83 -14.33 5.65
C ILE A 47 2.31 -14.58 5.95
N ARG A 48 3.13 -14.63 4.89
CA ARG A 48 4.55 -14.94 4.97
C ARG A 48 5.37 -13.78 4.42
N GLU A 49 6.58 -13.64 4.95
CA GLU A 49 7.59 -12.76 4.39
C GLU A 49 7.87 -13.11 2.92
N SER A 50 8.32 -12.11 2.15
CA SER A 50 8.74 -12.24 0.76
C SER A 50 7.72 -12.88 -0.21
N THR A 51 6.44 -12.90 0.17
CA THR A 51 5.33 -13.39 -0.64
C THR A 51 4.56 -12.21 -1.19
N ASP A 52 4.18 -12.23 -2.48
CA ASP A 52 3.33 -11.19 -3.06
C ASP A 52 1.94 -11.19 -2.41
N LEU A 53 1.50 -10.01 -1.97
CA LEU A 53 0.24 -9.77 -1.28
C LEU A 53 -0.52 -8.60 -1.93
N ASN A 54 -1.85 -8.69 -1.96
CA ASN A 54 -2.67 -7.49 -2.00
C ASN A 54 -2.89 -6.99 -0.56
N ILE A 55 -2.78 -5.68 -0.34
CA ILE A 55 -3.08 -4.99 0.92
C ILE A 55 -4.38 -4.21 0.72
N ILE A 56 -5.37 -4.37 1.60
CA ILE A 56 -6.73 -3.87 1.35
C ILE A 56 -7.32 -3.30 2.64
N PHE A 57 -7.70 -2.02 2.65
CA PHE A 57 -8.43 -1.46 3.78
C PHE A 57 -9.86 -2.02 3.87
N SER A 58 -10.26 -2.42 5.07
CA SER A 58 -11.60 -2.96 5.36
C SER A 58 -12.64 -1.89 5.66
N ALA A 59 -12.25 -0.62 5.73
CA ALA A 59 -13.14 0.50 6.02
C ALA A 59 -13.96 0.92 4.79
N SER A 60 -15.18 1.42 5.02
CA SER A 60 -15.96 2.07 3.97
C SER A 60 -15.30 3.39 3.55
N SER A 61 -15.25 3.65 2.25
CA SER A 61 -14.69 4.87 1.66
C SER A 61 -15.80 5.71 1.01
N ILE A 62 -15.54 7.01 0.82
CA ILE A 62 -16.39 7.90 0.02
C ILE A 62 -16.23 7.63 -1.49
N CYS A 63 -15.16 6.94 -1.88
CA CYS A 63 -14.85 6.62 -3.26
C CYS A 63 -15.51 5.30 -3.68
N ILE A 64 -15.95 5.24 -4.94
CA ILE A 64 -16.56 4.03 -5.54
C ILE A 64 -15.49 2.99 -5.89
N GLN A 65 -14.26 3.46 -6.09
CA GLN A 65 -13.09 2.62 -6.33
C GLN A 65 -12.83 1.64 -5.17
N SER A 66 -12.08 0.58 -5.44
CA SER A 66 -11.66 -0.37 -4.40
C SER A 66 -10.76 0.31 -3.36
N ASN A 67 -10.49 -0.35 -2.23
CA ASN A 67 -9.46 0.09 -1.29
C ASN A 67 -8.18 -0.76 -1.37
N VAL A 68 -7.93 -1.36 -2.53
CA VAL A 68 -6.74 -2.19 -2.76
C VAL A 68 -5.56 -1.27 -3.01
N TRP A 69 -4.45 -1.51 -2.32
CA TRP A 69 -3.24 -0.73 -2.52
C TRP A 69 -2.69 -0.95 -3.93
N MET A 70 -2.16 0.11 -4.53
CA MET A 70 -1.39 0.04 -5.77
C MET A 70 -0.33 1.14 -5.81
N ILE A 71 0.76 0.88 -6.55
CA ILE A 71 1.72 1.90 -6.93
C ILE A 71 1.27 2.60 -8.21
N GLU A 72 1.35 3.92 -8.22
CA GLU A 72 1.21 4.73 -9.43
C GLU A 72 2.13 5.95 -9.40
N GLU A 73 2.28 6.59 -10.56
CA GLU A 73 2.93 7.89 -10.67
C GLU A 73 1.90 9.01 -10.49
N TYR A 74 2.18 9.93 -9.57
CA TYR A 74 1.42 11.15 -9.36
C TYR A 74 2.38 12.32 -9.16
N ASP A 75 2.22 13.37 -9.97
CA ASP A 75 3.05 14.58 -9.94
C ASP A 75 4.57 14.29 -9.95
N GLY A 76 4.99 13.35 -10.81
CA GLY A 76 6.40 12.97 -10.95
C GLY A 76 6.97 12.10 -9.82
N SER A 77 6.14 11.68 -8.86
CA SER A 77 6.52 10.83 -7.73
C SER A 77 5.75 9.51 -7.75
N LEU A 78 6.36 8.44 -7.25
CA LEU A 78 5.66 7.17 -7.04
C LEU A 78 4.97 7.19 -5.69
N ILE A 79 3.66 7.00 -5.69
CA ILE A 79 2.84 7.00 -4.48
C ILE A 79 2.12 5.66 -4.33
N VAL A 80 1.65 5.40 -3.10
CA VAL A 80 0.74 4.29 -2.82
C VAL A 80 -0.67 4.84 -2.74
N SER A 81 -1.54 4.40 -3.64
CA SER A 81 -2.96 4.75 -3.62
C SER A 81 -3.84 3.55 -3.32
N ALA A 82 -5.11 3.81 -3.02
CA ALA A 82 -6.08 2.79 -2.70
C ALA A 82 -7.20 2.77 -3.75
N HIS A 83 -6.89 2.18 -4.90
CA HIS A 83 -7.88 1.93 -5.96
C HIS A 83 -7.51 0.78 -6.91
N GLY A 84 -6.58 -0.08 -6.50
CA GLY A 84 -6.10 -1.20 -7.31
C GLY A 84 -7.14 -2.31 -7.51
N VAL A 85 -6.67 -3.44 -8.02
CA VAL A 85 -7.51 -4.63 -8.27
C VAL A 85 -6.95 -5.80 -7.48
N GLN A 86 -7.82 -6.46 -6.72
CA GLN A 86 -7.47 -7.67 -5.98
C GLN A 86 -7.34 -8.87 -6.92
N GLY A 87 -6.29 -9.66 -6.75
CA GLY A 87 -6.07 -10.88 -7.53
C GLY A 87 -5.58 -10.61 -8.96
N ASN A 88 -5.91 -11.52 -9.88
CA ASN A 88 -5.43 -11.55 -11.26
C ASN A 88 -3.89 -11.35 -11.37
N PRO A 89 -3.07 -12.17 -10.68
CA PRO A 89 -1.62 -11.98 -10.64
C PRO A 89 -1.01 -12.05 -12.04
N GLY A 90 -0.35 -10.99 -12.46
CA GLY A 90 0.22 -10.89 -13.79
C GLY A 90 0.61 -9.46 -14.15
N GLN A 91 0.88 -9.23 -15.43
CA GLN A 91 1.28 -7.93 -15.96
C GLN A 91 0.20 -6.84 -15.73
N GLU A 92 -1.08 -7.20 -15.81
CA GLU A 92 -2.21 -6.24 -15.70
C GLU A 92 -2.40 -5.69 -14.29
N THR A 93 -1.97 -6.43 -13.25
CA THR A 93 -2.11 -6.04 -11.84
C THR A 93 -0.76 -5.85 -11.17
N LEU A 94 0.32 -5.74 -11.95
CA LEU A 94 1.69 -5.74 -11.46
C LEU A 94 1.92 -4.72 -10.32
N SER A 95 1.31 -3.54 -10.42
CA SER A 95 1.39 -2.46 -9.44
C SER A 95 0.63 -2.70 -8.13
N ASN A 96 -0.20 -3.75 -8.03
CA ASN A 96 -1.09 -4.01 -6.90
C ASN A 96 -0.49 -4.99 -5.87
N TRP A 97 0.76 -5.42 -6.08
CA TRP A 97 1.41 -6.48 -5.33
C TRP A 97 2.57 -5.96 -4.51
N PHE A 98 2.48 -6.21 -3.20
CA PHE A 98 3.45 -5.78 -2.19
C PHE A 98 3.98 -6.99 -1.43
N LYS A 99 5.12 -6.81 -0.76
CA LYS A 99 5.71 -7.79 0.14
C LYS A 99 5.89 -7.19 1.51
N ILE A 100 5.82 -8.05 2.51
CA ILE A 100 6.31 -7.75 3.85
C ILE A 100 7.68 -8.41 3.95
N GLU A 101 8.68 -7.65 4.32
CA GLU A 101 10.06 -8.14 4.50
C GLU A 101 10.50 -7.86 5.93
N LYS A 102 11.31 -8.75 6.49
CA LYS A 102 11.94 -8.50 7.78
C LYS A 102 12.86 -7.27 7.70
N PHE A 103 12.80 -6.41 8.71
CA PHE A 103 13.66 -5.25 8.85
C PHE A 103 14.06 -5.08 10.30
N ASP A 104 15.34 -5.36 10.59
CA ASP A 104 15.87 -5.49 11.95
C ASP A 104 15.04 -6.49 12.79
N ASP A 105 14.42 -6.03 13.88
CA ASP A 105 13.56 -6.82 14.75
C ASP A 105 12.06 -6.70 14.38
N ASP A 106 11.72 -5.92 13.34
CA ASP A 106 10.37 -5.63 12.87
C ASP A 106 10.25 -5.94 11.34
N TYR A 107 9.39 -5.20 10.64
CA TYR A 107 9.06 -5.40 9.24
C TYR A 107 9.03 -4.09 8.46
N LYS A 108 9.23 -4.20 7.15
CA LYS A 108 8.97 -3.15 6.16
C LYS A 108 8.07 -3.65 5.04
N ILE A 109 7.41 -2.72 4.37
CA ILE A 109 6.63 -2.99 3.16
C ILE A 109 7.53 -2.72 1.95
N VAL A 110 7.49 -3.60 0.96
CA VAL A 110 8.30 -3.52 -0.25
C VAL A 110 7.41 -3.66 -1.47
N PHE A 111 7.67 -2.84 -2.49
CA PHE A 111 7.16 -3.06 -3.83
C PHE A 111 8.26 -3.70 -4.66
N CYS A 112 8.13 -5.00 -4.94
CA CYS A 112 9.01 -5.73 -5.87
C CYS A 112 8.31 -7.01 -6.33
N PRO A 113 7.26 -6.87 -7.16
CA PRO A 113 6.34 -7.95 -7.45
C PRO A 113 6.97 -9.03 -8.32
N ALA A 114 6.69 -10.30 -8.00
CA ALA A 114 7.17 -11.46 -8.74
C ALA A 114 6.05 -12.20 -9.50
N VAL A 115 4.88 -11.57 -9.66
CA VAL A 115 3.71 -12.13 -10.34
C VAL A 115 3.81 -12.17 -11.87
N CYS A 116 4.90 -11.67 -12.45
CA CYS A 116 5.13 -11.61 -13.90
C CYS A 116 6.60 -11.85 -14.23
N ASP A 117 6.92 -13.00 -14.84
CA ASP A 117 8.30 -13.45 -15.08
C ASP A 117 9.08 -12.57 -16.09
N VAL A 118 8.37 -12.00 -17.06
CA VAL A 118 8.95 -11.15 -18.12
C VAL A 118 9.01 -9.66 -17.73
N CYS A 119 8.27 -9.27 -16.70
CA CYS A 119 8.22 -7.89 -16.25
C CYS A 119 9.51 -7.50 -15.52
N ARG A 120 9.82 -6.20 -15.54
CA ARG A 120 10.97 -5.59 -14.83
C ARG A 120 10.47 -4.38 -14.03
N PRO A 121 9.67 -4.59 -12.97
CA PRO A 121 9.15 -3.50 -12.16
C PRO A 121 10.30 -2.76 -11.47
N LEU A 122 10.11 -1.46 -11.21
CA LEU A 122 11.00 -0.72 -10.33
C LEU A 122 10.79 -1.25 -8.90
N CYS A 123 11.83 -1.83 -8.31
CA CYS A 123 11.75 -2.35 -6.94
C CYS A 123 12.19 -1.30 -5.92
N GLY A 124 11.47 -1.20 -4.80
CA GLY A 124 11.80 -0.26 -3.74
C GLY A 124 11.09 -0.55 -2.41
N ASP A 125 11.65 0.00 -1.34
CA ASP A 125 11.02 0.01 -0.03
C ASP A 125 9.92 1.08 0.02
N ILE A 126 8.81 0.79 0.68
CA ILE A 126 7.76 1.78 0.92
C ILE A 126 8.11 2.59 2.17
N GLY A 127 8.22 3.90 1.99
CA GLY A 127 8.51 4.86 3.04
C GLY A 127 7.39 5.86 3.26
N VAL A 128 7.63 6.79 4.19
CA VAL A 128 6.74 7.91 4.52
C VAL A 128 7.41 9.19 4.01
N GLU A 129 6.68 9.99 3.23
CA GLU A 129 7.13 11.28 2.71
C GLU A 129 6.16 12.37 3.12
N ILE A 130 6.68 13.54 3.48
CA ILE A 130 5.84 14.64 3.92
C ILE A 130 5.44 15.48 2.70
N ASP A 131 4.16 15.48 2.35
CA ASP A 131 3.63 16.33 1.28
C ASP A 131 3.68 17.83 1.66
N GLU A 132 3.46 18.71 0.69
CA GLU A 132 3.46 20.17 0.92
C GLU A 132 2.43 20.63 1.96
N ASN A 133 1.39 19.81 2.23
CA ASN A 133 0.33 20.06 3.19
C ASN A 133 0.61 19.44 4.58
N GLY A 134 1.78 18.82 4.78
CA GLY A 134 2.17 18.18 6.03
C GLY A 134 1.49 16.83 6.29
N ARG A 135 0.90 16.20 5.27
CA ARG A 135 0.49 14.79 5.32
C ARG A 135 1.69 13.91 5.07
N ARG A 136 1.63 12.69 5.61
CA ARG A 136 2.74 11.74 5.70
C ARG A 136 2.43 10.48 4.93
#